data_AF-A0AAI9U7F8-F1
#
_entry.id   AF-A0AAI9U7F8-F1
#
_cell.length_a   1.000
_cell.length_b   1.000
_cell.length_c   1.000
_cell.angle_alpha   90.00
_cell.angle_beta   90.00
_cell.angle_gamma   90.00
#
_symmetry.space_group_name_H-M   'P 1'
#
loop_
_entity.id
_entity.type
_entity.pdbx_description
1 polymer ?
#
loop_
_entity_poly.entity_id
_entity_poly.type
_entity_poly.pdbx_seq_one_letter_code
_entity_poly.pdbx_strand_id
1 'polypeptide(L)'
;MRVPQLILSLFLLFTFVVALPVPAPVDALVERAQSASKKGSAAGRKKEAAGIDKNINIQKQEQKDVKKVQKAEGTKDFKKQSGQLNKDIAKGQKQREKNQKNADPKNKPLNDGLKKVQGAQAKEAKQAKGLKGNNSKQDQATLKKLSGEFKGGEQQNKKNKQAALNGGKGGKKGNKRDVEEAEEIEVME
;
A
#
# COMPACT_ATOMS: atom_id res chain seq x y z
N MET A 1 -45.99 -26.57 42.09
CA MET A 1 -45.03 -27.69 42.26
C MET A 1 -45.41 -28.83 41.33
N ARG A 2 -44.65 -29.04 40.25
CA ARG A 2 -44.61 -30.28 39.46
C ARG A 2 -43.24 -30.40 38.80
N VAL A 3 -42.56 -31.51 39.04
CA VAL A 3 -41.39 -31.99 38.29
C VAL A 3 -41.82 -33.31 37.65
N PRO A 4 -41.34 -33.65 36.45
CA PRO A 4 -40.61 -34.92 36.40
C PRO A 4 -39.35 -34.88 35.55
N GLN A 5 -38.36 -35.64 36.04
CA GLN A 5 -37.13 -36.03 35.35
C GLN A 5 -37.43 -36.88 34.12
N LEU A 6 -36.66 -36.70 33.04
CA LEU A 6 -36.25 -37.81 32.18
C LEU A 6 -34.80 -37.61 31.71
N ILE A 7 -34.03 -38.66 31.98
CA ILE A 7 -32.65 -38.90 31.61
C ILE A 7 -32.61 -39.25 30.12
N LEU A 8 -31.72 -38.66 29.31
CA LEU A 8 -31.05 -39.44 28.25
C LEU A 8 -29.75 -38.78 27.78
N SER A 9 -28.66 -39.46 28.15
CA SER A 9 -27.32 -39.32 27.61
C SER A 9 -27.32 -39.41 26.09
N LEU A 10 -26.73 -38.43 25.40
CA LEU A 10 -26.25 -38.60 24.03
C LEU A 10 -24.76 -38.25 23.99
N PHE A 11 -23.95 -39.30 24.04
CA PHE A 11 -22.51 -39.28 23.81
C PHE A 11 -22.18 -38.58 22.49
N LEU A 12 -21.52 -37.42 22.57
CA LEU A 12 -20.87 -36.75 21.43
C LEU A 12 -19.41 -37.19 21.41
N LEU A 13 -19.13 -38.34 20.77
CA LEU A 13 -17.78 -38.78 20.44
C LEU A 13 -17.21 -37.86 19.35
N PHE A 14 -16.46 -36.84 19.76
CA PHE A 14 -15.59 -36.08 18.86
C PHE A 14 -14.40 -36.96 18.44
N THR A 15 -14.46 -37.50 17.24
CA THR A 15 -13.29 -38.10 16.58
C THR A 15 -12.35 -36.99 16.13
N PHE A 16 -11.36 -36.67 16.95
CA PHE A 16 -10.19 -35.90 16.53
C PHE A 16 -9.38 -36.75 15.53
N VAL A 17 -9.60 -36.51 14.24
CA VAL A 17 -8.63 -36.93 13.21
C VAL A 17 -7.39 -36.06 13.40
N VAL A 18 -6.36 -36.62 14.06
CA VAL A 18 -5.02 -36.04 14.08
C VAL A 18 -4.45 -36.16 12.68
N ALA A 19 -4.71 -35.16 11.83
CA ALA A 19 -4.01 -35.00 10.57
C ALA A 19 -2.53 -34.74 10.88
N LEU A 20 -1.70 -35.78 10.74
CA LEU A 20 -0.25 -35.64 10.80
C LEU A 20 0.19 -34.62 9.73
N PRO A 21 1.10 -33.69 10.05
CA PRO A 21 1.63 -32.76 9.07
C PRO A 21 2.40 -33.55 8.01
N VAL A 22 1.80 -33.70 6.82
CA VAL A 22 2.49 -34.25 5.66
C VAL A 22 3.68 -33.32 5.37
N PRO A 23 4.91 -33.83 5.27
CA PRO A 23 6.08 -33.00 4.98
C PRO A 23 5.83 -32.26 3.67
N ALA A 24 5.88 -30.93 3.72
CA ALA A 24 5.76 -30.10 2.53
C ALA A 24 6.80 -30.54 1.50
N PRO A 25 6.44 -30.63 0.21
CA PRO A 25 7.35 -31.08 -0.83
C PRO A 25 8.62 -30.23 -0.79
N VAL A 26 9.77 -30.90 -0.80
CA VAL A 26 11.11 -30.28 -0.73
C VAL A 26 11.30 -29.21 -1.81
N ASP A 27 10.63 -29.34 -2.95
CA ASP A 27 10.63 -28.35 -4.03
C ASP A 27 10.01 -27.00 -3.59
N ALA A 28 8.92 -27.02 -2.81
CA ALA A 28 8.31 -25.81 -2.27
C ALA A 28 9.20 -25.15 -1.20
N LEU A 29 10.01 -25.93 -0.48
CA LEU A 29 10.99 -25.42 0.48
C LEU A 29 12.18 -24.78 -0.25
N VAL A 30 12.65 -25.36 -1.34
CA VAL A 30 13.73 -24.81 -2.18
C VAL A 30 13.29 -23.53 -2.88
N GLU A 31 12.08 -23.49 -3.44
CA GLU A 31 11.54 -22.28 -4.09
C GLU A 31 11.33 -21.14 -3.08
N ARG A 32 10.88 -21.47 -1.85
CA ARG A 32 10.81 -20.53 -0.73
C ARG A 32 12.19 -20.02 -0.29
N ALA A 33 13.19 -20.89 -0.21
CA ALA A 33 14.55 -20.51 0.16
C ALA A 33 15.21 -19.62 -0.91
N GLN A 34 15.02 -19.92 -2.20
CA GLN A 34 15.54 -19.13 -3.31
C GLN A 34 14.83 -17.77 -3.45
N SER A 35 13.52 -17.72 -3.23
CA SER A 35 12.78 -16.44 -3.22
C SER A 35 13.11 -15.58 -2.00
N ALA A 36 13.40 -16.18 -0.84
CA ALA A 36 13.94 -15.49 0.32
C ALA A 36 15.37 -14.98 0.09
N SER A 37 16.21 -15.74 -0.61
CA SER A 37 17.57 -15.35 -1.01
C SER A 37 17.59 -14.16 -1.99
N LYS A 38 16.57 -14.04 -2.87
CA LYS A 38 16.45 -12.90 -3.79
C LYS A 38 15.94 -11.62 -3.11
N LYS A 39 15.16 -11.70 -2.02
CA LYS A 39 14.73 -10.53 -1.24
C LYS A 39 15.93 -9.93 -0.50
N GLY A 40 16.17 -8.63 -0.67
CA GLY A 40 17.37 -7.95 -0.15
C GLY A 40 18.61 -8.00 -1.06
N SER A 41 18.65 -8.89 -2.06
CA SER A 41 19.70 -8.90 -3.10
C SER A 41 19.67 -7.60 -3.93
N ALA A 42 20.75 -7.27 -4.66
CA ALA A 42 20.75 -6.10 -5.54
C ALA A 42 19.61 -6.12 -6.58
N ALA A 43 19.31 -7.30 -7.16
CA ALA A 43 18.18 -7.47 -8.07
C ALA A 43 16.82 -7.35 -7.35
N GLY A 44 16.71 -7.90 -6.13
CA GLY A 44 15.51 -7.77 -5.28
C GLY A 44 15.20 -6.30 -4.95
N ARG A 45 16.21 -5.54 -4.54
CA ARG A 45 16.11 -4.11 -4.22
C ARG A 45 15.65 -3.28 -5.42
N LYS A 46 16.18 -3.56 -6.62
CA LYS A 46 15.72 -2.91 -7.87
C LYS A 46 14.25 -3.24 -8.16
N LYS A 47 13.82 -4.49 -7.95
CA LYS A 47 12.42 -4.92 -8.16
C LYS A 47 11.46 -4.26 -7.17
N GLU A 48 11.86 -4.15 -5.90
CA GLU A 48 11.10 -3.42 -4.87
C GLU A 48 10.98 -1.94 -5.23
N ALA A 49 12.10 -1.29 -5.57
CA ALA A 49 12.12 0.11 -5.98
C ALA A 49 11.22 0.36 -7.21
N ALA A 50 11.27 -0.51 -8.23
CA ALA A 50 10.40 -0.41 -9.40
C ALA A 50 8.90 -0.59 -9.05
N GLY A 51 8.59 -1.47 -8.10
CA GLY A 51 7.24 -1.59 -7.55
C GLY A 51 6.78 -0.30 -6.85
N ILE A 52 7.67 0.35 -6.11
CA ILE A 52 7.38 1.61 -5.42
C ILE A 52 7.26 2.77 -6.40
N ASP A 53 8.02 2.79 -7.51
CA ASP A 53 7.85 3.77 -8.58
C ASP A 53 6.45 3.72 -9.19
N LYS A 54 5.86 2.52 -9.32
CA LYS A 54 4.45 2.38 -9.72
C LYS A 54 3.51 3.05 -8.72
N ASN A 55 3.75 2.92 -7.41
CA ASN A 55 2.95 3.64 -6.41
C ASN A 55 3.07 5.16 -6.55
N ILE A 56 4.27 5.68 -6.81
CA ILE A 56 4.52 7.12 -6.99
C ILE A 56 3.77 7.62 -8.23
N ASN A 57 3.82 6.88 -9.32
CA ASN A 57 3.12 7.26 -10.55
C ASN A 57 1.59 7.22 -10.37
N ILE A 58 1.07 6.25 -9.62
CA ILE A 58 -0.34 6.22 -9.24
C ILE A 58 -0.69 7.43 -8.34
N GLN A 59 0.15 7.73 -7.32
CA GLN A 59 0.31 9.03 -6.61
C GLN A 59 -0.02 10.26 -7.47
N LYS A 60 0.77 10.41 -8.52
CA LYS A 60 0.68 11.56 -9.43
C LYS A 60 -0.60 11.53 -10.24
N GLN A 61 -1.09 10.36 -10.61
CA GLN A 61 -2.34 10.21 -11.35
C GLN A 61 -3.56 10.53 -10.47
N GLU A 62 -3.63 9.98 -9.25
CA GLU A 62 -4.67 10.26 -8.25
C GLU A 62 -4.77 11.79 -7.98
N GLN A 63 -3.63 12.50 -7.88
CA GLN A 63 -3.61 13.97 -7.77
C GLN A 63 -4.21 14.68 -9.00
N LYS A 64 -3.92 14.20 -10.21
CA LYS A 64 -4.53 14.73 -11.44
C LYS A 64 -6.03 14.47 -11.46
N ASP A 65 -6.47 13.31 -11.00
CA ASP A 65 -7.88 12.94 -11.01
C ASP A 65 -8.68 13.71 -9.96
N VAL A 66 -8.11 14.03 -8.79
CA VAL A 66 -8.73 14.98 -7.84
C VAL A 66 -8.98 16.32 -8.51
N LYS A 67 -8.00 16.87 -9.26
CA LYS A 67 -8.18 18.14 -9.98
C LYS A 67 -9.27 18.04 -11.06
N LYS A 68 -9.41 16.90 -11.73
CA LYS A 68 -10.51 16.67 -12.68
C LYS A 68 -11.86 16.59 -11.98
N VAL A 69 -11.95 15.91 -10.83
CA VAL A 69 -13.17 15.83 -10.03
C VAL A 69 -13.57 17.22 -9.54
N GLN A 70 -12.63 18.01 -9.01
CA GLN A 70 -12.85 19.40 -8.60
C GLN A 70 -13.45 20.24 -9.74
N LYS A 71 -12.90 20.14 -10.96
CA LYS A 71 -13.43 20.86 -12.13
C LYS A 71 -14.80 20.34 -12.59
N ALA A 72 -15.11 19.09 -12.31
CA ALA A 72 -16.34 18.45 -12.74
C ALA A 72 -17.48 18.59 -11.71
N GLU A 73 -17.24 19.16 -10.52
CA GLU A 73 -18.28 19.40 -9.52
C GLU A 73 -19.43 20.25 -10.10
N GLY A 74 -20.68 19.85 -9.82
CA GLY A 74 -21.86 20.51 -10.37
C GLY A 74 -22.14 20.25 -11.85
N THR A 75 -21.29 19.45 -12.53
CA THR A 75 -21.45 19.11 -13.96
C THR A 75 -21.87 17.66 -14.15
N LYS A 76 -22.37 17.31 -15.35
CA LYS A 76 -22.66 15.93 -15.75
C LYS A 76 -21.44 15.00 -15.73
N ASP A 77 -20.23 15.56 -15.83
CA ASP A 77 -18.99 14.79 -15.88
C ASP A 77 -18.53 14.31 -14.51
N PHE A 78 -19.11 14.82 -13.42
CA PHE A 78 -18.72 14.47 -12.05
C PHE A 78 -18.66 12.95 -11.84
N LYS A 79 -19.73 12.23 -12.22
CA LYS A 79 -19.84 10.78 -12.00
C LYS A 79 -18.73 10.01 -12.73
N LYS A 80 -18.36 10.46 -13.93
CA LYS A 80 -17.27 9.88 -14.72
C LYS A 80 -15.92 10.12 -14.05
N GLN A 81 -15.61 11.36 -13.67
CA GLN A 81 -14.32 11.70 -13.07
C GLN A 81 -14.17 11.08 -11.67
N SER A 82 -15.24 11.10 -10.86
CA SER A 82 -15.25 10.46 -9.54
C SER A 82 -15.10 8.94 -9.65
N GLY A 83 -15.76 8.32 -10.63
CA GLY A 83 -15.56 6.90 -10.94
C GLY A 83 -14.10 6.57 -11.33
N GLN A 84 -13.45 7.45 -12.10
CA GLN A 84 -12.04 7.28 -12.45
C GLN A 84 -11.11 7.41 -11.24
N LEU A 85 -11.30 8.44 -10.41
CA LEU A 85 -10.56 8.63 -9.16
C LEU A 85 -10.65 7.37 -8.27
N ASN A 86 -11.86 6.84 -8.06
CA ASN A 86 -12.07 5.63 -7.26
C ASN A 86 -11.37 4.39 -7.84
N LYS A 87 -11.33 4.24 -9.18
CA LYS A 87 -10.60 3.16 -9.84
C LYS A 87 -9.10 3.28 -9.62
N ASP A 88 -8.54 4.49 -9.71
CA ASP A 88 -7.10 4.69 -9.55
C ASP A 88 -6.66 4.53 -8.09
N ILE A 89 -7.48 4.96 -7.11
CA ILE A 89 -7.29 4.64 -5.69
C ILE A 89 -7.23 3.12 -5.47
N ALA A 90 -8.16 2.37 -6.06
CA ALA A 90 -8.20 0.91 -5.93
C ALA A 90 -6.97 0.24 -6.59
N LYS A 91 -6.50 0.75 -7.75
CA LYS A 91 -5.23 0.29 -8.34
C LYS A 91 -4.05 0.56 -7.42
N GLY A 92 -4.03 1.74 -6.79
CA GLY A 92 -3.05 2.10 -5.79
C GLY A 92 -3.00 1.11 -4.62
N GLN A 93 -4.16 0.76 -4.07
CA GLN A 93 -4.26 -0.20 -2.96
C GLN A 93 -3.67 -1.56 -3.34
N LYS A 94 -4.07 -2.09 -4.51
CA LYS A 94 -3.55 -3.36 -5.03
C LYS A 94 -2.03 -3.34 -5.25
N GLN A 95 -1.50 -2.25 -5.81
CA GLN A 95 -0.06 -2.15 -6.04
C GLN A 95 0.74 -2.08 -4.72
N ARG A 96 0.21 -1.40 -3.69
CA ARG A 96 0.84 -1.36 -2.36
C ARG A 96 0.80 -2.70 -1.65
N GLU A 97 -0.31 -3.42 -1.73
CA GLU A 97 -0.40 -4.80 -1.22
C GLU A 97 0.62 -5.72 -1.91
N LYS A 98 0.76 -5.60 -3.24
CA LYS A 98 1.78 -6.33 -4.00
C LYS A 98 3.19 -5.96 -3.54
N ASN A 99 3.46 -4.68 -3.29
CA ASN A 99 4.76 -4.24 -2.79
C ASN A 99 5.05 -4.77 -1.38
N GLN A 100 4.06 -4.83 -0.49
CA GLN A 100 4.22 -5.43 0.84
C GLN A 100 4.53 -6.93 0.78
N LYS A 101 3.85 -7.68 -0.09
CA LYS A 101 4.13 -9.11 -0.28
C LYS A 101 5.55 -9.36 -0.82
N ASN A 102 6.04 -8.44 -1.65
CA ASN A 102 7.35 -8.56 -2.30
C ASN A 102 8.49 -7.96 -1.48
N ALA A 103 8.20 -7.09 -0.51
CA ALA A 103 9.20 -6.46 0.32
C ALA A 103 10.00 -7.52 1.11
N ASP A 104 11.30 -7.26 1.25
CA ASP A 104 12.20 -7.96 2.13
C ASP A 104 11.71 -7.76 3.58
N PRO A 105 11.34 -8.83 4.29
CA PRO A 105 10.86 -8.72 5.67
C PRO A 105 11.92 -8.12 6.62
N LYS A 106 13.21 -8.19 6.28
CA LYS A 106 14.30 -7.62 7.09
C LYS A 106 14.45 -6.11 6.89
N ASN A 107 13.90 -5.55 5.82
CA ASN A 107 13.93 -4.13 5.56
C ASN A 107 12.84 -3.39 6.36
N LYS A 108 13.04 -3.26 7.68
CA LYS A 108 12.05 -2.65 8.59
C LYS A 108 11.60 -1.25 8.15
N PRO A 109 12.50 -0.32 7.73
CA PRO A 109 12.07 1.01 7.27
C PRO A 109 11.12 0.95 6.06
N LEU A 110 11.39 0.06 5.10
CA LEU A 110 10.52 -0.14 3.95
C LEU A 110 9.14 -0.68 4.38
N ASN A 111 9.12 -1.73 5.20
CA ASN A 111 7.87 -2.35 5.65
C ASN A 111 7.00 -1.39 6.46
N ASP A 112 7.59 -0.62 7.38
CA ASP A 112 6.87 0.37 8.19
C ASP A 112 6.30 1.49 7.29
N GLY A 113 7.11 1.96 6.34
CA GLY A 113 6.69 2.95 5.36
C GLY A 113 5.57 2.45 4.45
N LEU A 114 5.63 1.20 3.98
CA LEU A 114 4.56 0.59 3.17
C LEU A 114 3.26 0.41 3.96
N LYS A 115 3.33 0.02 5.24
CA LYS A 115 2.16 -0.08 6.12
C LYS A 115 1.51 1.28 6.35
N LYS A 116 2.31 2.33 6.57
CA LYS A 116 1.81 3.70 6.76
C LYS A 116 0.99 4.17 5.56
N VAL A 117 1.50 3.98 4.34
CA VAL A 117 0.76 4.41 3.14
C VAL A 117 -0.51 3.57 2.92
N GLN A 118 -0.46 2.25 3.16
CA GLN A 118 -1.66 1.40 3.05
C GLN A 118 -2.77 1.82 4.03
N GLY A 119 -2.41 2.15 5.28
CA GLY A 119 -3.37 2.63 6.28
C GLY A 119 -4.05 3.95 5.88
N ALA A 120 -3.31 4.86 5.23
CA ALA A 120 -3.87 6.10 4.70
C ALA A 120 -4.88 5.84 3.57
N GLN A 121 -4.60 4.89 2.67
CA GLN A 121 -5.44 4.62 1.51
C GLN A 121 -6.86 4.14 1.82
N ALA A 122 -7.06 3.46 2.95
CA ALA A 122 -8.40 3.07 3.36
C ALA A 122 -9.27 4.30 3.69
N LYS A 123 -8.65 5.37 4.23
CA LYS A 123 -9.33 6.64 4.49
C LYS A 123 -9.59 7.40 3.19
N GLU A 124 -8.58 7.50 2.33
CA GLU A 124 -8.68 8.13 1.01
C GLU A 124 -9.83 7.53 0.19
N ALA A 125 -9.95 6.19 0.17
CA ALA A 125 -11.03 5.51 -0.54
C ALA A 125 -12.42 5.82 0.04
N LYS A 126 -12.55 5.91 1.37
CA LYS A 126 -13.82 6.30 2.02
C LYS A 126 -14.19 7.76 1.68
N GLN A 127 -13.21 8.66 1.73
CA GLN A 127 -13.39 10.07 1.37
C GLN A 127 -13.82 10.23 -0.09
N ALA A 128 -13.15 9.55 -1.03
CA ALA A 128 -13.48 9.64 -2.45
C ALA A 128 -14.86 9.06 -2.78
N LYS A 129 -15.29 7.99 -2.10
CA LYS A 129 -16.65 7.43 -2.24
C LYS A 129 -17.74 8.33 -1.64
N GLY A 130 -17.39 9.18 -0.67
CA GLY A 130 -18.32 10.07 0.01
C GLY A 130 -18.65 11.36 -0.77
N LEU A 131 -17.93 11.63 -1.86
CA LEU A 131 -18.15 12.83 -2.68
C LEU A 131 -19.51 12.77 -3.37
N LYS A 132 -20.28 13.85 -3.22
CA LYS A 132 -21.63 13.95 -3.79
C LYS A 132 -21.63 14.59 -5.18
N GLY A 133 -20.65 15.45 -5.44
CA GLY A 133 -20.49 16.16 -6.70
C GLY A 133 -21.40 17.37 -6.86
N ASN A 134 -21.92 17.88 -5.76
CA ASN A 134 -22.84 19.01 -5.73
C ASN A 134 -22.13 20.34 -5.45
N ASN A 135 -20.79 20.40 -5.61
CA ASN A 135 -19.96 21.58 -5.35
C ASN A 135 -20.16 22.15 -3.93
N SER A 136 -20.45 21.28 -2.96
CA SER A 136 -20.65 21.69 -1.57
C SER A 136 -19.31 22.02 -0.90
N LYS A 137 -19.34 22.86 0.13
CA LYS A 137 -18.15 23.16 0.95
C LYS A 137 -17.50 21.89 1.50
N GLN A 138 -18.30 20.89 1.82
CA GLN A 138 -17.86 19.59 2.31
C GLN A 138 -17.09 18.79 1.24
N ASP A 139 -17.60 18.74 0.00
CA ASP A 139 -16.91 18.07 -1.10
C ASP A 139 -15.60 18.78 -1.43
N GLN A 140 -15.60 20.12 -1.50
CA GLN A 140 -14.38 20.91 -1.74
C GLN A 140 -13.33 20.67 -0.65
N ALA A 141 -13.73 20.66 0.63
CA ALA A 141 -12.83 20.35 1.74
C ALA A 141 -12.28 18.92 1.64
N THR A 142 -13.13 17.96 1.27
CA THR A 142 -12.74 16.56 1.07
C THR A 142 -11.74 16.42 -0.07
N LEU A 143 -11.96 17.09 -1.21
CA LEU A 143 -11.06 17.08 -2.36
C LEU A 143 -9.72 17.75 -2.04
N LYS A 144 -9.71 18.87 -1.31
CA LYS A 144 -8.48 19.50 -0.84
C LYS A 144 -7.69 18.56 0.09
N LYS A 145 -8.39 17.87 0.99
CA LYS A 145 -7.78 16.89 1.90
C LYS A 145 -7.19 15.70 1.13
N LEU A 146 -7.94 15.12 0.18
CA LEU A 146 -7.46 14.05 -0.70
C LEU A 146 -6.19 14.44 -1.46
N SER A 147 -6.16 15.65 -2.03
CA SER A 147 -4.97 16.18 -2.72
C SER A 147 -3.74 16.21 -1.79
N GLY A 148 -3.91 16.68 -0.55
CA GLY A 148 -2.85 16.69 0.46
C GLY A 148 -2.41 15.28 0.89
N GLU A 149 -3.36 14.37 1.09
CA GLU A 149 -3.09 12.97 1.46
C GLU A 149 -2.33 12.24 0.36
N PHE A 150 -2.71 12.39 -0.91
CA PHE A 150 -1.97 11.81 -2.03
C PHE A 150 -0.55 12.36 -2.15
N LYS A 151 -0.36 13.68 -1.97
CA LYS A 151 0.98 14.29 -1.95
C LYS A 151 1.84 13.77 -0.80
N GLY A 152 1.28 13.66 0.41
CA GLY A 152 1.97 13.09 1.56
C GLY A 152 2.32 11.61 1.37
N GLY A 153 1.41 10.85 0.78
CA GLY A 153 1.64 9.47 0.40
C GLY A 153 2.73 9.32 -0.67
N GLU A 154 2.83 10.25 -1.62
CA GLU A 154 3.89 10.27 -2.64
C GLU A 154 5.25 10.49 -2.00
N GLN A 155 5.34 11.46 -1.09
CA GLN A 155 6.56 11.72 -0.33
C GLN A 155 6.98 10.50 0.50
N GLN A 156 6.03 9.83 1.16
CA GLN A 156 6.32 8.60 1.89
C GLN A 156 6.80 7.48 0.95
N ASN A 157 6.20 7.33 -0.24
CA ASN A 157 6.67 6.35 -1.22
C ASN A 157 8.09 6.68 -1.75
N LYS A 158 8.46 7.95 -1.90
CA LYS A 158 9.84 8.33 -2.24
C LYS A 158 10.84 7.86 -1.16
N LYS A 159 10.49 8.04 0.12
CA LYS A 159 11.28 7.49 1.25
C LYS A 159 11.35 5.97 1.22
N ASN A 160 10.23 5.30 0.92
CA ASN A 160 10.18 3.84 0.79
C ASN A 160 11.08 3.36 -0.35
N LYS A 161 11.14 4.08 -1.47
CA LYS A 161 12.03 3.77 -2.60
C LYS A 161 13.49 3.81 -2.17
N GLN A 162 13.89 4.87 -1.46
CA GLN A 162 15.25 4.97 -0.89
C GLN A 162 15.54 3.81 0.07
N ALA A 163 14.59 3.49 0.96
CA ALA A 163 14.74 2.36 1.88
C ALA A 163 14.90 1.01 1.15
N ALA A 164 14.17 0.78 0.05
CA ALA A 164 14.31 -0.39 -0.81
C ALA A 164 15.71 -0.47 -1.44
N LEU A 165 16.18 0.62 -2.05
CA LEU A 165 17.52 0.68 -2.66
C LEU A 165 18.65 0.45 -1.63
N ASN A 166 18.47 0.96 -0.41
CA ASN A 166 19.45 0.84 0.67
C ASN A 166 19.36 -0.50 1.42
N GLY A 167 18.40 -1.37 1.08
CA GLY A 167 18.23 -2.68 1.72
C GLY A 167 18.04 -2.62 3.24
N GLY A 168 17.45 -1.53 3.76
CA GLY A 168 17.25 -1.34 5.19
C GLY A 168 18.47 -0.86 5.98
N LYS A 169 19.62 -0.58 5.34
CA LYS A 169 20.83 -0.05 6.01
C LYS A 169 20.74 1.42 6.45
N GLY A 170 19.60 2.09 6.23
CA GLY A 170 19.39 3.52 6.50
C GLY A 170 19.36 3.94 7.98
N GLY A 171 19.88 3.12 8.91
CA GLY A 171 19.99 3.44 10.34
C GLY A 171 21.42 3.69 10.84
N LYS A 172 22.48 3.43 10.05
CA LYS A 172 23.84 3.84 10.42
C LYS A 172 24.17 5.18 9.74
N LYS A 173 24.31 6.21 10.59
CA LYS A 173 24.78 7.57 10.28
C LYS A 173 25.76 7.63 9.11
N GLY A 174 25.45 8.54 8.18
CA GLY A 174 26.39 9.40 7.46
C GLY A 174 27.45 8.72 6.61
N ASN A 175 27.29 8.78 5.29
CA ASN A 175 28.37 9.33 4.50
C ASN A 175 27.81 10.41 3.57
N LYS A 176 28.37 11.59 3.73
CA LYS A 176 28.26 12.79 2.89
C LYS A 176 28.89 12.42 1.52
N ARG A 177 28.41 13.03 0.42
CA ARG A 177 28.47 12.57 -1.00
C ARG A 177 27.19 11.80 -1.32
N ASP A 178 26.10 12.45 -1.70
CA ASP A 178 25.78 12.74 -3.12
C ASP A 178 24.79 13.94 -3.26
N VAL A 179 25.05 15.06 -2.56
CA VAL A 179 24.21 16.29 -2.65
C VAL A 179 24.90 17.40 -3.44
N GLU A 180 25.97 17.07 -4.16
CA GLU A 180 26.80 18.06 -4.86
C GLU A 180 26.89 17.70 -6.35
N GLU A 181 25.74 17.53 -7.00
CA GLU A 181 25.66 17.44 -8.48
C GLU A 181 24.29 17.93 -8.99
N ALA A 182 23.69 18.90 -8.29
CA ALA A 182 22.42 19.52 -8.68
C ALA A 182 22.41 21.06 -8.57
N GLU A 183 23.53 21.71 -8.27
CA GLU A 183 23.62 23.19 -8.18
C GLU A 183 24.68 23.81 -9.12
N GLU A 184 25.22 23.08 -10.10
CA GLU A 184 26.24 23.63 -11.03
C GLU A 184 25.76 23.71 -12.50
N ILE A 185 24.45 23.87 -12.74
CA ILE A 185 23.89 24.16 -14.09
C ILE A 185 22.96 25.38 -14.07
N GLU A 186 23.18 26.34 -13.17
CA GLU A 186 22.47 27.64 -13.18
C GLU A 186 23.44 28.80 -12.93
N VAL A 187 24.64 28.73 -13.51
CA VAL A 187 25.54 29.89 -13.68
C VAL A 187 26.22 29.81 -15.05
N MET A 188 25.42 29.78 -16.12
CA MET A 188 25.86 30.12 -17.49
C MET A 188 24.67 30.69 -18.27
N GLU A 189 24.20 31.87 -17.84
CA GLU A 189 23.62 32.90 -18.71
C GLU A 189 24.29 34.23 -18.41
#